data_AF-A0A9Q3Q679-F1
#
_entry.id   AF-A0A9Q3Q679-F1
#
_cell.length_a   1.000
_cell.length_b   1.000
_cell.length_c   1.000
_cell.angle_alpha   90.00
_cell.angle_beta   90.00
_cell.angle_gamma   90.00
#
_symmetry.space_group_name_H-M   'P 1'
#
loop_
_entity.id
_entity.type
_entity.pdbx_description
1 polymer ?
#
loop_
_entity_poly.entity_id
_entity_poly.type
_entity_poly.pdbx_seq_one_letter_code
_entity_poly.pdbx_strand_id
1 'polypeptide(L)'
;MAHQLRAPLNPGDLVLVYNKTIETNWGLLFKNKWNGPYRVIRKINNGPYELEELDGTELARRFAASQVKRFYPRGKLMDTKEDTKEDTEEEQSEEDESINEEEVSEETTESVAE
;
A
#
# COMPACT_ATOMS: atom_id res chain seq x y z
N MET A 1 2.44 2.55 15.97
CA MET A 1 2.57 1.93 14.64
C MET A 1 1.48 0.86 14.51
N ALA A 2 0.55 0.99 13.58
CA ALA A 2 -0.49 -0.02 13.36
C ALA A 2 -0.02 -1.04 12.31
N HIS A 3 0.32 -2.26 12.72
CA HIS A 3 0.59 -3.35 11.78
C HIS A 3 -0.74 -3.95 11.30
N GLN A 4 -1.30 -3.38 10.23
CA GLN A 4 -2.55 -3.85 9.63
C GLN A 4 -2.37 -5.29 9.11
N LEU A 5 -2.98 -6.26 9.79
CA LEU A 5 -2.88 -7.67 9.46
C LEU A 5 -3.67 -7.97 8.18
N ARG A 6 -2.97 -8.18 7.06
CA ARG A 6 -3.60 -8.67 5.82
C ARG A 6 -4.32 -9.99 6.09
N ALA A 7 -5.60 -10.07 5.72
CA ALA A 7 -6.35 -11.32 5.77
C ALA A 7 -5.62 -12.43 4.98
N PRO A 8 -5.68 -13.69 5.44
CA PRO A 8 -5.05 -14.80 4.73
C PRO A 8 -5.67 -15.01 3.34
N LEU A 9 -4.85 -15.53 2.43
CA LEU A 9 -5.28 -15.95 1.11
C LEU A 9 -5.62 -17.44 1.17
N ASN A 10 -6.78 -17.82 0.63
CA ASN A 10 -7.29 -19.18 0.65
C ASN A 10 -6.90 -19.93 -0.64
N PRO A 11 -6.82 -21.27 -0.62
CA PRO A 11 -6.82 -22.07 -1.84
C PRO A 11 -7.95 -21.64 -2.78
N GLY A 12 -7.64 -21.45 -4.06
CA GLY A 12 -8.59 -20.97 -5.06
C GLY A 12 -8.63 -19.46 -5.28
N ASP A 13 -8.09 -18.64 -4.37
CA ASP A 13 -8.05 -17.18 -4.53
C ASP A 13 -7.19 -16.76 -5.74
N LEU A 14 -7.64 -15.74 -6.47
CA LEU A 14 -6.83 -15.06 -7.49
C LEU A 14 -5.90 -14.04 -6.85
N VAL A 15 -4.65 -13.98 -7.30
CA VAL A 15 -3.60 -13.14 -6.72
C VAL A 15 -2.65 -12.55 -7.76
N LEU A 16 -2.11 -11.37 -7.49
CA LEU A 16 -0.98 -10.75 -8.20
C LEU A 16 0.33 -11.06 -7.47
N VAL A 17 1.41 -11.21 -8.24
CA VAL A 17 2.77 -11.52 -7.74
C VAL A 17 3.76 -10.39 -8.01
N TYR A 18 4.52 -10.01 -6.98
CA TYR A 18 5.52 -8.93 -7.05
C TYR A 18 6.86 -9.40 -7.64
N ASN A 19 7.22 -8.84 -8.79
CA ASN A 19 8.48 -9.13 -9.46
C ASN A 19 9.63 -8.25 -8.94
N LYS A 20 10.34 -8.75 -7.92
CA LYS A 20 11.45 -8.03 -7.26
C LYS A 20 12.60 -7.63 -8.19
N THR A 21 12.83 -8.32 -9.32
CA THR A 21 13.95 -7.99 -10.22
C THR A 21 13.84 -6.60 -10.87
N ILE A 22 12.63 -6.03 -10.90
CA ILE A 22 12.37 -4.70 -11.44
C ILE A 22 12.92 -3.60 -10.52
N GLU A 23 12.99 -3.82 -9.20
CA GLU A 23 13.55 -2.82 -8.26
C GLU A 23 15.07 -2.64 -8.45
N THR A 24 15.77 -3.73 -8.78
CA THR A 24 17.24 -3.72 -8.91
C THR A 24 17.69 -3.24 -10.29
N ASN A 25 16.79 -3.12 -11.27
CA ASN A 25 17.12 -2.73 -12.63
C ASN A 25 16.52 -1.35 -12.98
N TRP A 26 17.39 -0.34 -12.98
CA TRP A 26 17.04 1.06 -13.27
C TRP A 26 16.32 1.24 -14.61
N GLY A 27 16.68 0.46 -15.64
CA GLY A 27 16.02 0.49 -16.96
C GLY A 27 14.62 -0.16 -16.99
N LEU A 28 14.16 -0.75 -15.88
CA LEU A 28 12.83 -1.34 -15.74
C LEU A 28 11.94 -0.60 -14.74
N LEU A 29 12.40 0.47 -14.09
CA LEU A 29 11.73 1.11 -12.95
C LEU A 29 10.26 1.48 -13.21
N PHE A 30 9.93 1.90 -14.44
CA PHE A 30 8.59 2.28 -14.89
C PHE A 30 7.71 1.11 -15.38
N LYS A 31 8.21 -0.14 -15.40
CA LYS A 31 7.40 -1.31 -15.77
C LYS A 31 6.51 -1.73 -14.60
N ASN A 32 5.33 -2.27 -14.93
CA ASN A 32 4.44 -2.87 -13.95
C ASN A 32 5.19 -3.96 -13.15
N LYS A 33 5.17 -3.82 -11.82
CA LYS A 33 5.83 -4.72 -10.86
C LYS A 33 4.94 -5.90 -10.43
N TRP A 34 3.64 -5.83 -10.68
CA TRP A 34 2.64 -6.83 -10.29
C TRP A 34 2.23 -7.69 -11.49
N ASN A 35 2.83 -8.88 -11.59
CA ASN A 35 2.53 -9.85 -12.64
C ASN A 35 1.27 -10.64 -12.31
N GLY A 36 0.48 -10.93 -13.35
CA GLY A 36 -0.41 -12.09 -13.52
C GLY A 36 -1.53 -12.31 -12.49
N PRO A 37 -2.78 -12.60 -12.90
CA PRO A 37 -3.73 -13.29 -12.04
C PRO A 37 -3.32 -14.77 -11.92
N TYR A 38 -2.59 -15.12 -10.87
CA TYR A 38 -2.30 -16.51 -10.47
C TYR A 38 -3.38 -17.02 -9.52
N ARG A 39 -3.48 -18.34 -9.32
CA ARG A 39 -4.34 -18.93 -8.28
C ARG A 39 -3.49 -19.45 -7.11
N VAL A 40 -4.00 -19.34 -5.89
CA VAL A 40 -3.37 -19.96 -4.72
C VAL A 40 -3.67 -21.45 -4.66
N ILE A 41 -2.63 -22.29 -4.60
CA ILE A 41 -2.75 -23.72 -4.32
C ILE A 41 -2.92 -23.91 -2.81
N ARG A 42 -1.96 -23.42 -2.01
CA ARG A 42 -1.98 -23.49 -0.54
C ARG A 42 -0.97 -22.54 0.12
N LYS A 43 -1.12 -22.36 1.43
CA LYS A 43 -0.16 -21.67 2.32
C LYS A 43 0.66 -22.68 3.11
N ILE A 44 1.98 -22.50 3.19
CA ILE A 44 2.88 -23.39 3.94
C ILE A 44 3.15 -22.79 5.32
N ASN A 45 2.72 -23.48 6.39
CA ASN A 45 3.06 -23.18 7.80
C ASN A 45 3.00 -21.68 8.16
N ASN A 46 1.92 -21.00 7.74
CA ASN A 46 1.69 -19.56 7.85
C ASN A 46 2.69 -18.62 7.13
N GLY A 47 3.72 -19.15 6.47
CA GLY A 47 4.71 -18.42 5.67
C GLY A 47 4.31 -18.26 4.19
N PRO A 48 5.10 -18.79 3.24
CA PRO A 48 4.90 -18.55 1.81
C PRO A 48 3.71 -19.33 1.22
N TYR A 49 3.28 -18.90 0.03
CA TYR A 49 2.25 -19.54 -0.78
C TYR A 49 2.88 -20.33 -1.94
N GLU A 50 2.26 -21.46 -2.26
CA GLU A 50 2.40 -22.15 -3.56
C GLU A 50 1.26 -21.71 -4.47
N LEU A 51 1.59 -21.40 -5.72
CA LEU A 51 0.70 -20.78 -6.70
C LEU A 51 0.70 -21.58 -8.01
N GLU A 52 -0.39 -21.49 -8.77
CA GLU A 52 -0.54 -22.03 -10.13
C GLU A 52 -0.90 -20.90 -11.12
N GLU A 53 -0.61 -21.11 -12.40
CA GLU A 53 -1.17 -20.33 -13.50
C GLU A 53 -2.64 -20.73 -13.76
N LEU A 54 -3.38 -19.95 -14.54
CA LEU A 54 -4.84 -20.15 -14.69
C LEU A 54 -5.25 -21.44 -15.41
N ASP A 55 -4.29 -22.12 -16.05
CA ASP A 55 -4.41 -23.43 -16.70
C ASP A 55 -4.16 -24.61 -15.74
N GLY A 56 -3.69 -24.35 -14.51
CA GLY A 56 -3.28 -25.36 -13.53
C GLY A 56 -1.77 -25.67 -13.52
N THR A 57 -0.94 -24.92 -14.25
CA THR A 57 0.52 -25.11 -14.22
C THR A 57 1.10 -24.59 -12.90
N GLU A 58 1.64 -25.47 -12.05
CA GLU A 58 2.25 -25.08 -10.76
C GLU A 58 3.52 -24.22 -10.97
N LEU A 59 3.64 -23.11 -10.22
CA LEU A 59 4.84 -22.28 -10.25
C LEU A 59 5.94 -22.94 -9.39
N ALA A 60 7.06 -23.28 -10.03
CA ALA A 60 8.25 -23.85 -9.38
C ALA A 60 8.91 -23.00 -8.27
N ARG A 61 8.37 -21.79 -7.98
CA ARG A 61 8.82 -20.91 -6.90
C ARG A 61 7.68 -20.65 -5.91
N ARG A 62 7.98 -20.77 -4.62
CA ARG A 62 7.15 -20.32 -3.51
C ARG A 62 7.28 -18.81 -3.30
N PHE A 63 6.19 -18.11 -3.05
CA PHE A 63 6.18 -16.65 -2.90
C PHE A 63 5.90 -16.22 -1.46
N ALA A 64 6.68 -15.28 -0.93
CA ALA A 64 6.46 -14.75 0.41
C ALA A 64 5.17 -13.93 0.48
N ALA A 65 4.48 -13.91 1.63
CA ALA A 65 3.21 -13.22 1.80
C ALA A 65 3.26 -11.69 1.55
N SER A 66 4.45 -11.08 1.61
CA SER A 66 4.67 -9.68 1.19
C SER A 66 4.62 -9.48 -0.32
N GLN A 67 5.01 -10.49 -1.11
CA GLN A 67 5.06 -10.49 -2.58
C GLN A 67 3.73 -10.84 -3.23
N VAL A 68 2.68 -11.14 -2.46
CA VAL A 68 1.38 -11.59 -2.97
C VAL A 68 0.28 -10.62 -2.52
N LYS A 69 -0.60 -10.23 -3.43
CA LYS A 69 -1.79 -9.38 -3.17
C LYS A 69 -3.01 -10.01 -3.84
N ARG A 70 -4.20 -9.99 -3.23
CA ARG A 70 -5.42 -10.51 -3.88
C ARG A 70 -5.73 -9.72 -5.17
N PHE A 71 -6.09 -10.43 -6.23
CA PHE A 71 -6.51 -9.87 -7.52
C PHE A 71 -8.03 -9.77 -7.57
N TYR A 72 -8.54 -8.60 -7.95
CA TYR A 72 -9.97 -8.34 -8.13
C TYR A 72 -10.28 -8.19 -9.63
N PRO A 73 -10.97 -9.17 -10.26
CA PRO A 73 -11.28 -9.12 -11.69
C PRO A 73 -12.33 -8.04 -11.98
N ARG A 74 -12.01 -7.14 -12.92
CA ARG A 74 -12.92 -6.07 -13.35
C ARG A 74 -14.21 -6.65 -13.95
N GLY A 75 -15.35 -6.05 -13.63
CA GLY A 75 -16.66 -6.41 -14.20
C GLY A 75 -17.35 -7.62 -13.56
N LYS A 76 -16.72 -8.31 -12.60
CA LYS A 76 -17.42 -9.31 -11.77
C LYS A 76 -17.93 -8.62 -10.51
N LEU A 77 -19.25 -8.60 -10.30
CA LEU A 77 -19.81 -8.26 -9.00
C LEU A 77 -19.35 -9.36 -8.03
N MET A 78 -18.40 -9.04 -7.17
CA MET A 78 -18.02 -9.87 -6.06
C MET A 78 -18.85 -9.46 -4.86
N ASP A 79 -19.33 -10.45 -4.09
CA ASP A 79 -19.81 -10.24 -2.73
C ASP A 79 -18.63 -9.81 -1.86
N THR A 80 -18.31 -8.52 -1.91
CA THR A 80 -17.28 -7.89 -1.10
C THR A 80 -17.68 -8.07 0.36
N LYS A 81 -17.02 -8.99 1.06
CA LYS A 81 -16.93 -8.88 2.52
C LYS A 81 -16.23 -7.55 2.79
N GLU A 82 -16.91 -6.69 3.53
CA GLU A 82 -16.56 -5.28 3.69
C GLU A 82 -15.31 -5.12 4.56
N ASP A 83 -14.14 -5.32 3.96
CA ASP A 83 -12.89 -4.71 4.41
C ASP A 83 -12.93 -3.21 4.00
N THR A 84 -13.68 -2.42 4.76
CA THR A 84 -13.96 -1.00 4.46
C THR A 84 -12.68 -0.18 4.32
N LYS A 85 -12.64 0.68 3.30
CA LYS A 85 -11.52 1.59 3.04
C LYS A 85 -11.68 2.89 3.82
N GLU A 86 -10.55 3.47 4.21
CA GLU A 86 -10.35 4.92 4.21
C GLU A 86 -9.02 5.18 3.49
N ASP A 87 -9.11 5.47 2.19
CA ASP A 87 -8.04 6.11 1.43
C ASP A 87 -8.28 7.63 1.54
N THR A 88 -7.65 8.31 2.51
CA THR A 88 -7.73 9.77 2.61
C THR A 88 -6.72 10.40 1.67
N GLU A 89 -7.20 10.87 0.52
CA GLU A 89 -6.44 11.71 -0.40
C GLU A 89 -6.44 13.16 0.15
N GLU A 90 -5.42 13.51 0.94
CA GLU A 90 -5.17 14.91 1.32
C GLU A 90 -4.47 15.63 0.15
N GLU A 91 -5.25 16.32 -0.70
CA GLU A 91 -4.70 17.27 -1.67
C GLU A 91 -4.05 18.45 -0.93
N GLN A 92 -2.72 18.55 -1.01
CA GLN A 92 -1.99 19.69 -0.47
C GLN A 92 -2.07 20.86 -1.47
N SER A 93 -3.07 21.73 -1.29
CA SER A 93 -3.12 23.05 -1.93
C SER A 93 -2.44 24.10 -1.04
N GLU A 94 -1.33 24.66 -1.53
CA GLU A 94 -0.58 25.74 -0.87
C GLU A 94 -1.10 27.12 -1.29
N GLU A 95 -2.05 27.68 -0.55
CA GLU A 95 -2.41 29.11 -0.58
C GLU A 95 -2.81 29.55 0.84
N ASP A 96 -2.54 30.74 1.38
CA ASP A 96 -1.46 31.75 1.35
C ASP A 96 -1.98 32.91 2.26
N GLU A 97 -1.13 33.86 2.66
CA GLU A 97 -1.47 35.17 3.28
C GLU A 97 -2.55 35.22 4.40
N SER A 98 -2.10 35.36 5.65
CA SER A 98 -2.92 35.96 6.74
C SER A 98 -2.28 37.27 7.21
N ILE A 99 -2.82 38.39 6.72
CA ILE A 99 -2.32 39.77 6.92
C ILE A 99 -2.27 40.16 8.42
N ASN A 100 -1.28 40.99 8.75
CA ASN A 100 -1.01 41.56 10.07
C ASN A 100 -1.69 42.93 10.27
N GLU A 101 -2.32 43.16 11.43
CA GLU A 101 -2.52 44.46 12.11
C GLU A 101 -2.97 44.14 13.58
N GLU A 102 -2.22 44.53 14.62
CA GLU A 102 -2.34 45.77 15.44
C GLU A 102 -3.54 45.76 16.43
N GLU A 103 -3.46 46.22 17.70
CA GLU A 103 -2.37 46.89 18.44
C GLU A 103 -2.50 46.79 20.00
N VAL A 104 -1.43 47.17 20.72
CA VAL A 104 -1.35 47.83 22.07
C VAL A 104 -1.98 47.23 23.36
N SER A 105 -1.07 46.90 24.31
CA SER A 105 -0.91 47.59 25.63
C SER A 105 0.47 47.18 26.20
N GLU A 106 1.45 48.06 26.52
CA GLU A 106 1.50 49.02 27.66
C GLU A 106 1.32 48.32 29.03
N GLU A 107 2.15 48.42 30.08
CA GLU A 107 3.32 49.24 30.51
C GLU A 107 4.20 48.38 31.50
N THR A 108 5.37 48.71 32.12
CA THR A 108 6.37 49.83 32.12
C THR A 108 7.76 49.34 32.63
N THR A 109 8.86 50.03 32.25
CA THR A 109 10.20 50.27 32.90
C THR A 109 10.95 49.14 33.70
N GLU A 110 12.24 49.24 34.13
CA GLU A 110 13.25 50.31 34.20
C GLU A 110 14.72 49.78 34.29
N SER A 111 15.71 50.59 33.87
CA SER A 111 17.14 50.61 34.32
C SER A 111 18.10 49.42 34.00
N VAL A 112 19.45 49.56 34.06
CA VAL A 112 20.41 50.50 33.41
C VAL A 112 21.86 50.00 33.63
N ALA A 113 22.76 50.19 32.65
CA ALA A 113 24.24 49.95 32.71
C ALA A 113 24.69 48.49 32.95
N GLU A 114 25.95 48.10 32.70
CA GLU A 114 27.18 48.84 32.29
C GLU A 114 27.87 48.16 31.09
#